data_AF-A0A519QFF1-F1
#
_entry.id   AF-A0A519QFF1-F1
#
_cell.length_a   1.000
_cell.length_b   1.000
_cell.length_c   1.000
_cell.angle_alpha   90.00
_cell.angle_beta   90.00
_cell.angle_gamma   90.00
#
_symmetry.space_group_name_H-M   'P 1'
#
loop_
_entity.id
_entity.type
_entity.pdbx_description
1 polymer ?
#
loop_
_entity_poly.entity_id
_entity_poly.type
_entity_poly.pdbx_seq_one_letter_code
_entity_poly.pdbx_strand_id
1 'polypeptide(L)'
;MILTCPSCATSYFTPDEAIGANGRTVRCKTCKHTWRATLDEPLELSATAPEEPTSFARREDTAPESLAETPAPELPRAFRARAEQQRRLRRAATHGVVWAGVASGFAALLG
;
A
#
# COMPACT_ATOMS: atom_id res chain seq x y z
N MET A 1 17.39 1.19 0.28
CA MET A 1 16.03 1.11 0.89
C MET A 1 15.00 0.38 0.01
N ILE A 2 13.84 0.02 0.59
CA ILE A 2 12.64 -0.43 -0.14
C ILE A 2 11.60 0.69 -0.13
N LEU A 3 11.07 1.04 -1.30
CA LEU A 3 9.96 1.99 -1.45
C LEU A 3 8.68 1.24 -1.78
N THR A 4 7.61 1.50 -1.03
CA THR A 4 6.29 0.88 -1.27
C THR A 4 5.33 1.93 -1.81
N CYS A 5 4.75 1.69 -2.99
CA CYS A 5 3.77 2.61 -3.56
C CYS A 5 2.49 2.65 -2.69
N PRO A 6 2.07 3.81 -2.15
CA PRO A 6 0.92 3.89 -1.25
C PRO A 6 -0.41 3.55 -1.95
N SER A 7 -0.47 3.73 -3.27
CA SER A 7 -1.69 3.46 -4.05
C SER A 7 -1.89 1.99 -4.43
N CYS A 8 -0.85 1.16 -4.52
CA CYS A 8 -0.97 -0.22 -5.05
C CYS A 8 -0.03 -1.22 -4.37
N ALA A 9 0.58 -0.84 -3.25
CA ALA A 9 1.47 -1.68 -2.43
C ALA A 9 2.60 -2.39 -3.19
N THR A 10 2.96 -1.94 -4.40
CA THR A 10 4.09 -2.49 -5.14
C THR A 10 5.37 -1.97 -4.51
N SER A 11 6.25 -2.89 -4.13
CA SER A 11 7.56 -2.59 -3.54
C SER A 11 8.65 -2.50 -4.61
N TYR A 12 9.57 -1.55 -4.45
CA TYR A 12 10.71 -1.32 -5.33
C TYR A 12 11.99 -1.24 -4.51
N PHE A 13 13.04 -1.94 -4.94
CA PHE A 13 14.37 -1.78 -4.36
C PHE A 13 15.04 -0.53 -4.95
N THR A 14 15.52 0.38 -4.11
CA THR A 14 16.14 1.64 -4.53
C THR A 14 17.37 1.94 -3.68
N PRO A 15 18.52 2.30 -4.28
CA PRO A 15 19.69 2.72 -3.52
C PRO A 15 19.42 4.06 -2.84
N ASP A 16 19.99 4.27 -1.64
CA ASP A 16 19.67 5.43 -0.80
C ASP A 16 20.14 6.75 -1.42
N GLU A 17 21.27 6.70 -2.12
CA GLU A 17 21.84 7.79 -2.93
C GLU A 17 20.87 8.34 -3.98
N ALA A 18 19.97 7.48 -4.51
CA ALA A 18 19.03 7.92 -5.52
C ALA A 18 17.94 8.84 -4.95
N ILE A 19 17.60 8.74 -3.65
CA ILE A 19 16.62 9.63 -3.02
C ILE A 19 17.31 10.86 -2.43
N GLY A 20 18.46 10.65 -1.79
CA GLY A 20 19.22 11.71 -1.11
C GLY A 20 18.54 12.20 0.18
N ALA A 21 19.29 12.96 1.00
CA ALA A 21 18.84 13.42 2.32
C ALA A 21 17.59 14.32 2.27
N ASN A 22 17.43 15.12 1.22
CA ASN A 22 16.30 16.04 1.07
C ASN A 22 15.01 15.37 0.57
N GLY A 23 15.05 14.06 0.33
CA GLY A 23 13.97 13.31 -0.32
C GLY A 23 13.84 13.62 -1.82
N ARG A 24 13.07 12.78 -2.53
CA ARG A 24 12.82 12.90 -3.98
C ARG A 24 11.40 12.50 -4.34
N THR A 25 10.83 13.17 -5.35
CA THR A 25 9.56 12.75 -5.94
C THR A 25 9.78 11.55 -6.85
N VAL A 26 9.03 10.47 -6.61
CA VAL A 26 9.14 9.19 -7.34
C VAL A 26 7.79 8.81 -7.97
N ARG A 27 7.83 8.02 -9.04
CA ARG A 27 6.63 7.58 -9.78
C ARG A 27 6.56 6.05 -9.87
N CYS A 28 5.41 5.49 -9.52
CA CYS A 28 5.15 4.05 -9.58
C CYS A 28 5.11 3.54 -11.04
N LYS A 29 5.87 2.48 -11.35
CA LYS A 29 5.87 1.88 -12.70
C LYS A 29 4.52 1.22 -13.04
N THR A 30 3.88 0.61 -12.05
CA THR A 30 2.64 -0.20 -12.18
C THR A 30 1.39 0.66 -12.33
N CYS A 31 1.23 1.66 -11.46
CA CYS A 31 -0.01 2.44 -11.34
C CYS A 31 0.14 3.93 -11.69
N LYS A 32 1.37 4.40 -11.95
CA LYS A 32 1.70 5.78 -12.30
C LYS A 32 1.43 6.84 -11.22
N HIS A 33 1.08 6.42 -10.00
CA HIS A 33 0.97 7.32 -8.85
C HIS A 33 2.35 7.93 -8.52
N THR A 34 2.35 9.21 -8.16
CA THR A 34 3.55 9.99 -7.86
C THR A 34 3.48 10.43 -6.40
N TRP A 35 4.56 10.20 -5.64
CA TRP A 35 4.65 10.59 -4.23
C TRP A 35 6.08 11.04 -3.89
N ARG A 36 6.26 11.70 -2.75
CA ARG A 36 7.57 12.11 -2.24
C ARG A 36 8.11 11.02 -1.31
N ALA A 37 9.29 10.50 -1.62
CA ALA A 37 10.02 9.56 -0.77
C ALA A 37 11.10 10.32 0.01
N THR A 38 11.22 10.04 1.29
CA THR A 38 12.22 10.59 2.21
C THR A 38 12.99 9.44 2.84
N LEU A 39 14.26 9.67 3.16
CA LEU A 39 14.99 8.81 4.08
C LEU A 39 14.51 9.20 5.49
N ASP A 40 13.79 8.31 6.17
CA ASP A 40 13.55 8.49 7.60
C ASP A 40 14.89 8.34 8.32
N GLU A 41 15.33 9.42 8.98
CA GLU A 41 16.48 9.38 9.87
C GLU A 41 16.20 8.33 10.96
N PRO A 42 17.12 7.41 11.26
CA PRO A 42 16.93 6.49 12.37
C PRO A 42 16.64 7.32 13.62
N LEU A 43 15.46 7.10 14.21
CA LEU A 43 15.11 7.63 15.51
C LEU A 43 16.15 7.10 16.50
N GLU A 44 17.15 7.93 16.83
CA GLU A 44 18.03 7.71 17.97
C GLU A 44 17.13 7.70 19.21
N LEU A 45 16.70 6.51 19.64
CA LEU A 45 16.11 6.34 20.96
C LEU A 45 17.19 6.64 21.99
N SER A 46 17.33 7.92 22.35
CA SER A 46 18.05 8.33 23.54
C SER A 46 17.35 7.67 24.73
N ALA A 47 17.92 6.58 25.20
CA ALA A 47 17.59 5.93 26.45
C ALA A 47 17.97 6.85 27.62
N THR A 48 17.24 7.95 27.79
CA THR A 48 17.08 8.55 29.11
C THR A 48 16.11 7.64 29.84
N ALA A 49 16.65 6.69 30.59
CA ALA A 49 15.93 6.01 31.64
C ALA A 49 15.74 7.02 32.79
N PRO A 50 14.51 7.41 33.15
CA PRO A 50 14.24 7.94 34.48
C PRO A 50 14.20 6.73 35.42
N GLU A 51 15.13 6.72 36.37
CA GLU A 51 15.11 5.81 37.51
C GLU A 51 13.91 6.20 38.39
N GLU A 52 12.74 5.61 38.17
CA GLU A 52 11.63 5.63 39.12
C GLU A 52 11.45 4.23 39.74
N PRO A 53 11.36 4.10 41.07
CA PRO A 53 11.13 2.83 41.73
C PRO A 53 9.66 2.42 41.53
N THR A 54 9.39 1.70 40.43
CA THR A 54 8.11 1.01 40.27
C THR A 54 8.07 -0.19 41.20
N SER A 55 7.26 -0.10 42.25
CA SER A 55 6.77 -1.28 42.96
C SER A 55 5.99 -2.13 41.94
N PHE A 56 6.59 -3.23 41.51
CA PHE A 56 5.92 -4.23 40.70
C PHE A 56 4.92 -4.97 41.59
N ALA A 57 3.73 -4.40 41.76
CA ALA A 57 2.58 -5.19 42.16
C ALA A 57 2.44 -6.32 41.14
N ARG A 58 2.49 -7.56 41.65
CA ARG A 58 2.31 -8.80 40.92
C ARG A 58 1.16 -8.67 39.91
N ARG A 59 1.51 -8.56 38.63
CA ARG A 59 0.56 -8.76 37.53
C ARG A 59 0.27 -10.26 37.52
N GLU A 60 -0.92 -10.61 37.99
CA GLU A 60 -1.46 -11.96 37.87
C GLU A 60 -1.34 -12.39 36.39
N ASP A 61 -0.65 -13.50 36.18
CA ASP A 61 -0.39 -14.11 34.89
C ASP A 61 -1.71 -14.74 34.39
N THR A 62 -2.59 -13.90 33.84
CA THR A 62 -3.69 -14.40 33.01
C THR A 62 -3.12 -14.62 31.62
N ALA A 63 -2.89 -15.90 31.32
CA ALA A 63 -2.51 -16.49 30.03
C ALA A 63 -2.80 -15.60 28.80
N PRO A 64 -1.82 -15.33 27.93
CA PRO A 64 -2.04 -14.62 26.67
C PRO A 64 -2.65 -15.57 25.63
N GLU A 65 -3.84 -16.10 25.90
CA GLU A 65 -4.58 -16.98 24.97
C GLU A 65 -5.82 -16.25 24.42
N SER A 66 -5.65 -14.99 24.01
CA SER A 66 -6.67 -14.22 23.28
C SER A 66 -6.11 -12.97 22.60
N LEU A 67 -4.90 -13.04 22.03
CA LEU A 67 -4.35 -11.98 21.17
C LEU A 67 -4.07 -12.45 19.73
N ALA A 68 -4.35 -13.72 19.41
CA ALA A 68 -4.08 -14.30 18.09
C ALA A 68 -5.19 -14.03 17.05
N GLU A 69 -6.40 -13.63 17.46
CA GLU A 69 -7.56 -13.54 16.56
C GLU A 69 -8.09 -12.11 16.39
N THR A 70 -7.21 -11.13 16.23
CA THR A 70 -7.64 -9.88 15.57
C THR A 70 -7.24 -10.00 14.09
N PRO A 71 -8.18 -9.88 13.12
CA PRO A 71 -7.86 -9.84 11.69
C PRO A 71 -7.18 -8.51 11.32
N ALA A 72 -6.04 -8.24 11.93
CA ALA A 72 -5.19 -7.08 11.70
C ALA A 72 -4.10 -7.51 10.70
N PRO A 73 -4.42 -7.68 9.40
CA PRO A 73 -4.28 -6.62 8.38
C PRO A 73 -5.18 -6.78 7.13
N GLU A 74 -6.24 -7.59 7.18
CA GLU A 74 -7.00 -8.03 5.99
C GLU A 74 -7.85 -6.93 5.36
N LEU A 75 -8.38 -6.00 6.17
CA LEU A 75 -9.20 -4.89 5.70
C LEU A 75 -8.46 -4.01 4.67
N PRO A 76 -7.26 -3.44 4.99
CA PRO A 76 -6.49 -2.68 4.01
C PRO A 76 -6.18 -3.45 2.71
N ARG A 77 -5.93 -4.76 2.78
CA ARG A 77 -5.61 -5.59 1.60
C ARG A 77 -6.84 -5.83 0.74
N ALA A 78 -7.99 -6.16 1.33
CA ALA A 78 -9.23 -6.40 0.60
C ALA A 78 -9.70 -5.16 -0.17
N PHE A 79 -9.62 -3.96 0.45
CA PHE A 79 -9.92 -2.71 -0.24
C PHE A 79 -8.97 -2.43 -1.40
N ARG A 80 -7.67 -2.66 -1.21
CA ARG A 80 -6.66 -2.48 -2.27
C ARG A 80 -6.83 -3.50 -3.39
N ALA A 81 -7.13 -4.76 -3.08
CA ALA A 81 -7.38 -5.81 -4.07
C ALA A 81 -8.56 -5.46 -4.97
N ARG A 82 -9.67 -4.99 -4.39
CA ARG A 82 -10.82 -4.49 -5.18
C ARG A 82 -10.45 -3.29 -6.05
N ALA A 83 -9.68 -2.35 -5.52
CA ALA A 83 -9.21 -1.19 -6.29
C ALA A 83 -8.31 -1.60 -7.48
N GLU A 84 -7.45 -2.61 -7.30
CA GLU A 84 -6.65 -3.17 -8.38
C GLU A 84 -7.48 -3.91 -9.42
N GLN A 85 -8.44 -4.73 -8.99
CA GLN A 85 -9.36 -5.43 -9.89
C GLN A 85 -10.16 -4.44 -10.74
N GLN A 86 -10.70 -3.38 -10.14
CA GLN A 86 -11.37 -2.31 -10.90
C GLN A 86 -10.44 -1.63 -11.91
N ARG A 87 -9.18 -1.36 -11.54
CA ARG A 87 -8.20 -0.79 -12.48
C ARG A 87 -7.92 -1.73 -13.66
N ARG A 88 -7.81 -3.04 -13.41
CA ARG A 88 -7.63 -4.06 -14.47
C ARG A 88 -8.85 -4.12 -15.40
N LEU A 89 -10.05 -4.16 -14.83
CA LEU A 89 -11.30 -4.17 -15.60
C LEU A 89 -11.47 -2.91 -16.46
N ARG A 90 -11.17 -1.72 -15.91
CA ARG A 90 -11.21 -0.45 -16.68
C ARG A 90 -10.26 -0.45 -17.87
N ARG A 91 -9.07 -1.04 -17.74
CA ARG A 91 -8.13 -1.18 -18.87
C ARG A 91 -8.66 -2.15 -19.94
N ALA A 92 -9.26 -3.27 -19.52
CA ALA A 92 -9.80 -4.27 -20.43
C ALA A 92 -11.09 -3.83 -21.15
N ALA A 93 -11.92 -2.99 -20.51
CA ALA A 93 -13.20 -2.54 -21.07
C ALA A 93 -13.07 -1.72 -22.36
N THR A 94 -11.91 -1.10 -22.61
CA THR A 94 -11.67 -0.28 -23.80
C THR A 94 -11.91 -1.06 -25.11
N HIS A 95 -11.48 -2.31 -25.18
CA HIS A 95 -11.71 -3.15 -26.36
C HIS A 95 -13.18 -3.55 -26.48
N GLY A 96 -13.85 -3.87 -25.37
CA GLY A 96 -15.27 -4.25 -25.38
C GLY A 96 -16.18 -3.14 -25.92
N VAL A 97 -15.91 -1.89 -25.56
CA VAL A 97 -16.66 -0.72 -26.06
C VAL A 97 -16.45 -0.53 -27.56
N VAL A 98 -15.23 -0.68 -28.06
CA VAL A 98 -14.92 -0.56 -29.50
C VAL A 98 -15.65 -1.62 -30.31
N TRP A 99 -15.57 -2.90 -29.92
CA TRP A 99 -16.23 -3.99 -30.64
C TRP A 99 -17.76 -3.89 -30.57
N ALA A 100 -18.32 -3.49 -29.42
CA ALA A 100 -19.75 -3.25 -29.29
C ALA A 100 -20.23 -2.13 -30.23
N GLY A 101 -19.49 -1.01 -30.29
CA GLY A 101 -19.80 0.10 -31.19
C GLY A 101 -19.75 -0.29 -32.67
N VAL A 102 -18.72 -1.06 -33.08
CA VAL A 102 -18.59 -1.57 -34.46
C VAL A 102 -19.74 -2.52 -34.81
N ALA A 103 -20.07 -3.47 -33.92
CA ALA A 103 -21.17 -4.40 -34.15
C ALA A 103 -22.54 -3.70 -34.23
N SER A 104 -22.80 -2.72 -33.35
CA SER A 104 -24.02 -1.92 -33.39
C SER A 104 -24.14 -1.10 -34.67
N GLY A 105 -23.05 -0.47 -35.14
CA GLY A 105 -23.05 0.27 -36.40
C GLY A 105 -23.33 -0.63 -37.61
N PHE A 106 -22.77 -1.83 -37.63
CA PHE A 106 -23.00 -2.80 -38.70
C PHE A 106 -24.43 -3.34 -38.70
N ALA A 107 -24.99 -3.64 -37.53
CA ALA A 107 -26.39 -4.06 -37.40
C ALA A 107 -27.38 -2.97 -37.86
N ALA A 108 -27.10 -1.70 -37.55
CA ALA A 108 -27.93 -0.57 -37.99
C ALA A 108 -27.84 -0.28 -39.50
N LEU A 109 -26.79 -0.74 -40.18
CA LEU A 109 -26.64 -0.60 -41.63
C LEU A 109 -27.30 -1.75 -42.42
N LEU A 110 -27.53 -2.90 -41.78
CA LEU A 110 -28.09 -4.11 -42.41
C LEU A 110 -29.57 -4.35 -42.10
N GLY A 111 -30.13 -3.67 -41.09
CA GLY A 111 -31.56 -3.68 -40.77
C GLY A 111 -32.23 -2.42 -41.28
#